data_AF-A0A9X0F6M3-F1
#
_entry.id   AF-A0A9X0F6M3-F1
#
_cell.length_a   1.000
_cell.length_b   1.000
_cell.length_c   1.000
_cell.angle_alpha   90.00
_cell.angle_beta   90.00
_cell.angle_gamma   90.00
#
_symmetry.space_group_name_H-M   'P 1'
#
loop_
_entity.id
_entity.type
_entity.pdbx_description
1 polymer ?
#
loop_
_entity_poly.entity_id
_entity_poly.type
_entity_poly.pdbx_seq_one_letter_code
_entity_poly.pdbx_strand_id
1 'polypeptide(L)' 'MFVKGVSRELSIHSNTLYIWIIEYREYGESAFPGRGSALYHSQYEMKKLKRENEELRKELDLLKKFQVFLKKKKV' A
#
# COMPACT_ATOMS: atom_id res chain seq x y z
N MET A 1 11.15 1.86 -30.45
CA MET A 1 11.97 2.94 -29.88
C MET A 1 12.97 2.33 -28.89
N PHE A 2 14.26 2.67 -28.94
CA PHE A 2 15.27 2.05 -28.08
C PHE A 2 15.40 2.80 -26.75
N VAL A 3 15.58 2.07 -25.64
CA VAL A 3 15.79 2.66 -24.30
C VAL A 3 16.93 3.69 -24.31
N LYS A 4 18.00 3.44 -25.06
CA LYS A 4 19.15 4.35 -25.24
C LYS A 4 18.83 5.66 -25.99
N GLY A 5 17.79 5.65 -26.84
CA GLY A 5 17.32 6.85 -27.55
C GLY A 5 16.50 7.71 -26.60
N VAL A 6 15.50 7.10 -25.97
CA VAL A 6 14.62 7.75 -24.99
C VAL A 6 15.42 8.28 -23.79
N SER A 7 16.41 7.55 -23.30
CA SER A 7 17.25 8.00 -22.19
C SER A 7 18.05 9.26 -22.53
N ARG A 8 18.50 9.40 -23.79
CA ARG A 8 19.20 10.60 -24.26
C ARG A 8 18.27 11.79 -24.41
N GLU A 9 17.08 11.57 -24.97
CA GLU A 9 16.04 12.61 -25.07
C GLU A 9 15.62 13.14 -23.70
N LEU A 10 15.46 12.24 -22.72
CA LEU A 10 15.08 12.58 -21.36
C LEU A 10 16.26 13.00 -20.46
N SER A 11 17.49 12.98 -20.97
CA SER A 11 18.72 13.28 -20.20
C SER A 11 18.86 12.46 -18.90
N ILE A 12 18.40 11.21 -18.93
CA ILE A 12 18.51 10.25 -17.82
C ILE A 12 19.47 9.12 -18.17
N HIS A 13 20.07 8.51 -17.15
CA HIS A 13 20.94 7.36 -17.36
C HIS A 13 20.12 6.16 -17.85
N SER A 14 20.61 5.45 -18.88
CA SER A 14 19.89 4.31 -19.49
C SER A 14 19.52 3.24 -18.46
N ASN A 15 20.39 2.99 -17.48
CA ASN A 15 20.14 2.01 -16.41
C ASN A 15 18.96 2.41 -15.52
N THR A 16 18.80 3.70 -15.22
CA THR A 16 17.66 4.21 -14.44
C THR A 16 16.36 3.96 -15.17
N LEU A 17 16.34 4.22 -16.48
CA LEU A 17 15.16 3.95 -17.30
C LEU A 17 14.84 2.45 -17.37
N TYR A 18 15.86 1.57 -17.42
CA TYR A 18 15.65 0.12 -17.33
C TYR A 18 15.04 -0.31 -16.00
N ILE A 19 15.56 0.21 -14.88
CA ILE A 19 15.02 -0.08 -13.54
C ILE A 19 13.55 0.36 -13.47
N TRP A 20 13.24 1.57 -13.90
CA TRP A 20 11.85 2.06 -13.90
C TRP A 20 10.91 1.24 -14.77
N ILE A 21 11.38 0.74 -15.93
CA ILE A 21 10.59 -0.16 -16.77
C ILE A 21 10.29 -1.48 -16.03
N ILE A 22 11.27 -2.02 -15.31
CA ILE A 22 11.11 -3.25 -14.52
C ILE A 22 10.15 -3.01 -13.34
N GLU A 23 10.39 -1.97 -12.55
CA GLU A 23 9.56 -1.61 -11.41
C GLU A 23 8.12 -1.32 -11.85
N TYR A 24 7.92 -0.63 -12.98
CA TYR A 24 6.58 -0.38 -13.52
C TYR A 24 5.88 -1.67 -13.99
N ARG A 25 6.62 -2.65 -14.53
CA ARG A 25 6.04 -3.96 -14.85
C ARG A 25 5.61 -4.75 -13.61
N GLU A 26 6.36 -4.64 -12.52
CA GLU A 26 6.07 -5.37 -11.27
C GLU A 26 4.99 -4.69 -10.43
N TYR A 27 5.07 -3.37 -10.26
CA TYR A 27 4.26 -2.60 -9.31
C TYR A 27 3.26 -1.64 -9.97
N GLY A 28 3.26 -1.51 -11.31
CA GLY A 28 2.38 -0.60 -12.05
C GLY A 28 2.55 0.84 -11.59
N GLU A 29 1.44 1.54 -11.37
CA GLU A 29 1.41 2.93 -10.87
C GLU A 29 2.10 3.08 -9.50
N SER A 30 2.20 2.01 -8.70
CA SER A 30 2.90 2.04 -7.41
C SER A 30 4.44 2.05 -7.54
N ALA A 31 4.98 1.87 -8.75
CA ALA A 31 6.41 1.94 -9.02
C ALA A 31 7.02 3.33 -8.74
N PHE A 32 6.20 4.38 -8.79
CA PHE A 32 6.63 5.76 -8.60
C PHE A 32 5.99 6.40 -7.36
N PRO A 33 6.34 5.96 -6.13
CA PRO A 33 5.73 6.49 -4.89
C PRO A 33 6.23 7.91 -4.52
N GLY A 34 6.97 8.58 -5.42
CA GLY A 34 7.57 9.90 -5.19
C GLY A 34 8.80 9.85 -4.27
N ARG A 35 8.62 9.56 -2.97
CA ARG A 35 9.72 9.38 -2.00
C ARG A 35 9.70 7.95 -1.43
N GLY A 36 10.79 7.21 -1.66
CA GLY A 36 10.95 5.83 -1.20
C GLY A 36 10.80 4.80 -2.32
N SER A 37 10.93 3.51 -1.99
CA SER A 37 10.75 2.41 -2.94
C SER A 37 9.28 1.98 -3.01
N ALA A 38 8.82 1.54 -4.18
CA ALA A 38 7.48 0.99 -4.41
C ALA A 38 7.10 -0.10 -3.39
N LEU A 39 8.04 -1.02 -3.14
CA LEU A 39 7.90 -2.09 -2.15
C LEU A 39 7.65 -1.56 -0.75
N TYR A 40 8.37 -0.51 -0.37
CA TYR A 40 8.25 0.09 0.95
C TYR A 40 6.87 0.72 1.16
N HIS A 41 6.35 1.44 0.15
CA HIS A 41 5.02 2.06 0.24
C HIS A 41 3.91 1.01 0.35
N SER A 42 3.95 -0.03 -0.50
CA SER A 42 2.98 -1.13 -0.45
C SER A 42 3.00 -1.88 0.89
N GLN A 43 4.20 -2.18 1.41
CA GLN A 43 4.35 -2.83 2.72
C GLN A 43 3.88 -1.94 3.87
N TYR A 44 4.13 -0.63 3.78
CA TYR A 44 3.68 0.35 4.77
C TYR A 44 2.16 0.44 4.84
N GLU A 45 1.49 0.61 3.70
CA GLU A 45 0.03 0.65 3.64
C GLU A 45 -0.60 -0.67 4.12
N MET A 46 -0.02 -1.82 3.75
CA MET A 46 -0.43 -3.12 4.28
C MET A 46 -0.34 -3.20 5.81
N LYS A 47 0.75 -2.70 6.39
CA LYS A 47 0.94 -2.69 7.85
C LYS A 47 -0.06 -1.77 8.54
N LYS A 48 -0.30 -0.59 7.96
CA LYS A 48 -1.29 0.39 8.45
C LYS A 48 -2.70 -0.20 8.44
N LEU A 49 -3.12 -0.77 7.30
CA LEU A 49 -4.44 -1.41 7.16
C LEU A 49 -4.63 -2.59 8.11
N LYS A 50 -3.59 -3.41 8.33
CA LYS A 50 -3.66 -4.50 9.31
C LYS A 50 -3.93 -4.00 10.72
N ARG A 51 -3.27 -2.90 11.13
CA ARG A 51 -3.46 -2.28 12.44
C ARG A 51 -4.88 -1.74 12.59
N GLU A 52 -5.36 -1.01 11.60
CA GLU A 52 -6.72 -0.46 11.60
C GLU A 52 -7.77 -1.58 11.64
N ASN A 53 -7.58 -2.67 10.90
CA ASN A 53 -8.49 -3.82 10.94
C ASN A 53 -8.53 -4.47 12.33
N GLU A 54 -7.38 -4.56 13.01
CA GLU A 54 -7.31 -5.09 14.37
C GLU A 54 -8.05 -4.19 15.38
N GLU A 55 -7.87 -2.87 15.29
CA GLU A 55 -8.57 -1.89 16.12
C GLU A 55 -10.10 -1.97 15.90
N LEU A 56 -10.55 -1.96 14.64
CA LEU A 56 -11.97 -2.11 14.29
C LEU A 56 -12.58 -3.44 14.79
N ARG A 57 -11.82 -4.54 14.74
CA ARG A 57 -12.28 -5.82 15.28
C ARG A 57 -12.47 -5.77 16.81
N LYS A 58 -11.59 -5.09 17.52
CA LYS A 58 -11.71 -4.88 18.98
C LYS A 58 -12.95 -4.06 19.31
N GLU A 59 -13.21 -2.99 18.57
CA GLU A 59 -14.42 -2.17 18.72
C GLU A 59 -15.68 -2.99 18.47
N LEU A 60 -15.72 -3.78 17.39
CA LEU A 60 -16.85 -4.66 17.10
C LEU A 60 -17.10 -5.70 18.19
N ASP A 61 -16.04 -6.30 18.75
CA ASP A 61 -16.16 -7.26 19.85
C ASP A 61 -16.73 -6.60 21.12
N LEU A 62 -16.25 -5.39 21.44
CA LEU A 62 -16.75 -4.60 22.54
C LEU A 62 -18.24 -4.25 22.38
N LEU A 63 -18.64 -3.79 21.19
CA LEU A 63 -20.04 -3.48 20.88
C LEU A 63 -20.94 -4.72 20.99
N LYS A 64 -20.49 -5.89 20.52
CA LYS A 64 -21.23 -7.15 20.68
C LYS A 64 -21.42 -7.51 22.14
N LYS A 65 -20.39 -7.37 22.98
CA LYS A 65 -20.49 -7.61 24.44
C LYS A 65 -21.52 -6.68 25.10
N PHE A 66 -21.52 -5.40 24.73
CA PHE A 66 -22.53 -4.46 25.22
C PHE A 66 -23.95 -4.83 24.77
N GLN A 67 -24.12 -5.24 23.52
CA GLN A 67 -25.44 -5.67 23.01
C GLN A 67 -25.98 -6.87 23.80
N VAL A 68 -25.13 -7.86 24.11
CA VAL A 68 -25.51 -9.01 24.94
C VAL A 68 -25.90 -8.56 26.35
N PHE A 69 -25.11 -7.67 26.96
CA PHE A 69 -25.40 -7.12 28.28
C PHE A 69 -26.76 -6.38 28.31
N LEU A 70 -27.03 -5.53 27.32
CA LEU A 70 -28.29 -4.79 27.22
C LEU A 70 -29.50 -5.71 27.01
N LYS A 71 -29.36 -6.78 26.21
CA LYS A 71 -30.42 -7.79 26.05
C LYS A 71 -30.71 -8.54 27.35
N LYS A 72 -29.69 -8.88 28.14
CA LYS A 72 -29.86 -9.53 29.45
C LYS A 72 -30.57 -8.64 30.47
N LYS A 73 -30.34 -7.33 30.45
CA LYS A 73 -30.96 -6.37 31.39
C LYS A 73 -32.44 -6.06 31.07
N LYS A 74 -32.89 -6.30 29.84
CA LYS A 74 -34.27 -6.03 29.39
C LYS A 74 -35.27 -7.15 29.75
N VAL A 75 -34.78 -8.24 30.36
CA VAL A 75 -35.55 -9.32 30.97
C VAL A 75 -35.59 -9.08 32.47
#